data_AF-A0A7X9XAW0-F1
#
_entry.id   AF-A0A7X9XAW0-F1
#
_cell.length_a   1.000
_cell.length_b   1.000
_cell.length_c   1.000
_cell.angle_alpha   90.00
_cell.angle_beta   90.00
_cell.angle_gamma   90.00
#
_symmetry.space_group_name_H-M   'P 1'
#
loop_
_entity.id
_entity.type
_entity.pdbx_description
1 polymer ?
#
loop_
_entity_poly.entity_id
_entity_poly.type
_entity_poly.pdbx_seq_one_letter_code
_entity_poly.pdbx_strand_id
1 'polypeptide(L)'
;MKKIFASLIVMTLLSSCYNTRLFVGDVKPSDSLKEVNKVWTNHLLFGLVPLDNARQNASDYIPDGQTNYVIKTNTSFVNGLVSGVTFGIYTPTQTIYYVPNK
;
A
#
# COMPACT_ATOMS: atom_id res chain seq x y z
N MET A 1 -28.43 -21.43 9.68
CA MET A 1 -27.19 -20.87 10.27
C MET A 1 -25.96 -21.01 9.37
N LYS A 2 -25.64 -22.19 8.80
CA LYS A 2 -24.48 -22.37 7.88
C LYS A 2 -24.47 -21.41 6.67
N LYS A 3 -25.65 -21.10 6.10
CA LYS A 3 -25.78 -20.18 4.95
C LYS A 3 -25.45 -18.71 5.29
N ILE A 4 -25.66 -18.29 6.55
CA ILE A 4 -25.39 -16.91 7.00
C ILE A 4 -23.88 -16.71 7.22
N PHE A 5 -23.21 -17.69 7.83
CA PHE A 5 -21.75 -17.68 7.96
C PHE A 5 -21.04 -17.69 6.61
N ALA A 6 -21.54 -18.48 5.65
CA ALA A 6 -20.99 -18.49 4.30
C ALA A 6 -21.16 -17.13 3.59
N SER A 7 -22.32 -16.48 3.75
CA SER A 7 -22.57 -15.15 3.17
C SER A 7 -21.66 -14.06 3.76
N LEU A 8 -21.38 -14.11 5.06
CA LEU A 8 -20.52 -13.13 5.73
C LEU A 8 -19.06 -13.25 5.28
N ILE A 9 -18.58 -14.49 5.09
CA ILE A 9 -17.23 -14.77 4.57
C ILE A 9 -17.09 -14.30 3.12
N VAL A 10 -18.11 -14.48 2.29
CA VAL A 10 -18.08 -13.99 0.90
C VAL A 10 -18.01 -12.46 0.86
N MET A 11 -18.70 -11.75 1.76
CA MET A 11 -18.65 -10.29 1.84
C MET A 11 -17.26 -9.75 2.19
N THR A 12 -16.50 -10.43 3.05
CA THR A 12 -15.13 -10.01 3.38
C THR A 12 -14.15 -10.28 2.24
N LEU A 13 -14.38 -11.33 1.44
CA LEU A 13 -13.55 -11.69 0.28
C LEU A 13 -13.72 -10.73 -0.92
N LEU A 14 -14.81 -9.97 -1.00
CA LEU A 14 -15.05 -8.99 -2.08
C LEU A 14 -14.33 -7.65 -1.88
N SER A 15 -13.63 -7.45 -0.75
CA SER A 15 -12.80 -6.26 -0.54
C SER A 15 -11.53 -6.33 -1.39
N SER A 16 -11.71 -6.08 -2.69
CA SER A 16 -10.64 -5.98 -3.69
C SER A 16 -9.52 -5.10 -3.14
N CYS A 17 -8.34 -5.71 -2.96
CA CYS A 17 -7.17 -5.09 -2.37
C CYS A 17 -6.89 -3.74 -3.02
N TYR A 18 -7.06 -2.67 -2.24
CA TYR A 18 -6.73 -1.31 -2.64
C TYR A 18 -5.28 -1.26 -3.12
N ASN A 19 -5.10 -0.84 -4.36
CA ASN A 19 -3.80 -0.66 -4.99
C ASN A 19 -3.83 0.71 -5.67
N THR A 20 -3.14 1.66 -5.05
CA THR A 20 -3.05 3.02 -5.55
C THR A 20 -1.65 3.22 -6.12
N ARG A 21 -1.58 3.73 -7.35
CA ARG A 21 -0.33 4.18 -7.97
C ARG A 21 -0.41 5.68 -8.20
N LEU A 22 0.55 6.41 -7.64
CA LEU A 22 0.71 7.84 -7.81
C LEU A 22 1.93 8.07 -8.70
N PHE A 23 1.70 8.65 -9.87
CA PHE A 23 2.75 9.03 -10.82
C PHE A 23 3.09 10.49 -10.58
N VAL A 24 4.36 10.79 -10.31
CA VAL A 24 4.84 12.15 -10.04
C VAL A 24 5.84 12.55 -11.11
N GLY A 25 5.56 13.66 -11.81
CA GLY A 25 6.35 14.14 -12.95
C GLY A 25 5.88 13.58 -14.30
N ASP A 26 6.80 13.48 -15.25
CA ASP A 26 6.57 13.01 -16.63
C ASP A 26 6.75 11.49 -16.77
N VAL A 27 6.15 10.71 -15.85
CA VAL A 27 6.21 9.24 -15.88
C VAL A 27 4.94 8.68 -16.49
N LYS A 28 5.06 7.88 -17.56
CA LYS A 28 3.92 7.22 -18.17
C LYS A 28 3.74 5.81 -17.60
N PRO A 29 2.50 5.30 -17.55
CA PRO A 29 2.24 3.91 -17.13
C PRO A 29 2.96 2.84 -17.97
N SER A 30 3.40 3.20 -19.19
CA SER A 30 4.12 2.34 -20.12
C SER A 30 5.63 2.28 -19.90
N ASP A 31 6.19 3.15 -19.06
CA ASP A 31 7.64 3.23 -18.87
C ASP A 31 8.16 2.07 -18.01
N SER A 32 9.42 1.67 -18.26
CA SER A 32 10.07 0.62 -17.46
C SER A 32 10.38 1.16 -16.07
N LEU A 33 9.67 0.66 -15.06
CA LEU A 33 9.82 1.07 -13.67
C LEU A 33 10.74 0.11 -12.92
N LYS A 34 11.79 0.63 -12.29
CA LYS A 34 12.66 -0.11 -11.38
C LYS A 34 12.21 0.10 -9.94
N GLU A 35 12.02 -0.99 -9.21
CA GLU A 35 11.77 -0.95 -7.76
C GLU A 35 13.04 -0.51 -7.05
N VAL A 36 12.97 0.60 -6.31
CA VAL A 36 14.10 1.16 -5.57
C VAL A 36 13.99 0.85 -4.09
N ASN A 37 12.77 0.91 -3.55
CA ASN A 37 12.56 0.67 -2.13
C ASN A 37 11.14 0.14 -1.85
N LYS A 38 11.02 -0.65 -0.78
CA LYS A 38 9.76 -1.19 -0.27
C LYS A 38 9.70 -1.00 1.23
N VAL A 39 8.71 -0.24 1.69
CA VAL A 39 8.54 0.09 3.11
C VAL A 39 7.16 -0.31 3.61
N TRP A 40 7.08 -0.65 4.89
CA TRP A 40 5.83 -0.94 5.58
C TRP A 40 5.31 0.33 6.24
N THR A 41 4.14 0.75 5.79
CA THR A 41 3.47 1.97 6.20
C THR A 41 2.38 1.60 7.19
N ASN A 42 2.63 1.93 8.45
CA ASN A 42 1.83 1.46 9.58
C ASN A 42 0.70 2.44 9.88
N HIS A 43 -0.52 1.94 9.94
CA HIS A 43 -1.69 2.74 10.32
C HIS A 43 -2.50 2.04 11.40
N LEU A 44 -3.15 2.84 12.24
CA LEU A 44 -4.08 2.36 13.25
C LEU A 44 -5.53 2.70 12.89
N LEU A 45 -6.47 1.97 13.48
CA LEU A 45 -7.91 2.17 13.35
C LEU A 45 -8.35 2.21 11.88
N PHE A 46 -8.18 1.09 11.17
CA PHE A 46 -8.54 0.96 9.74
C PHE A 46 -7.89 2.00 8.81
N GLY A 47 -6.75 2.58 9.19
CA GLY A 47 -6.08 3.60 8.38
C GLY A 47 -6.33 5.05 8.83
N LEU A 48 -7.16 5.27 9.86
CA LEU A 48 -7.54 6.62 10.30
C LEU A 48 -6.38 7.37 10.98
N VAL A 49 -5.54 6.67 11.73
CA VAL A 49 -4.42 7.27 12.45
C VAL A 49 -3.10 6.82 11.81
N PRO A 50 -2.40 7.73 11.09
CA PRO A 50 -1.06 7.45 10.58
C PRO A 50 -0.08 7.37 11.76
N LEU A 51 0.70 6.29 11.84
CA LEU A 51 1.84 6.21 12.78
C LEU A 51 3.05 6.94 12.19
N ASP A 52 4.12 7.04 12.97
CA ASP A 52 5.34 7.79 12.59
C ASP A 52 5.93 7.35 11.23
N ASN A 53 5.81 6.06 10.90
CA ASN A 53 6.24 5.50 9.61
C ASN A 53 5.32 5.82 8.42
N ALA A 54 4.19 6.51 8.63
CA ALA A 54 3.27 6.90 7.56
C ALA A 54 3.59 8.28 6.96
N ARG A 55 4.36 9.12 7.66
CA ARG A 55 4.80 10.43 7.16
C ARG A 55 6.12 10.31 6.38
N GLN A 56 6.14 9.43 5.38
CA GLN A 56 7.32 9.21 4.57
C GLN A 56 7.48 10.34 3.55
N ASN A 57 8.59 11.08 3.61
CA ASN A 57 8.94 11.98 2.51
C ASN A 57 9.48 11.13 1.36
N ALA A 58 8.95 11.32 0.16
CA ALA A 58 9.40 10.57 -1.02
C ALA A 58 10.91 10.75 -1.27
N SER A 59 11.45 11.93 -0.92
CA SER A 59 12.89 12.26 -1.03
C SER A 59 13.82 11.33 -0.24
N ASP A 60 13.37 10.73 0.86
CA ASP A 60 14.22 9.85 1.68
C ASP A 60 14.39 8.44 1.06
N TYR A 61 13.50 8.07 0.14
CA TYR A 61 13.42 6.71 -0.43
C TYR A 61 13.72 6.67 -1.92
N ILE A 62 13.99 7.84 -2.52
CA ILE A 62 14.28 8.02 -3.93
C ILE A 62 15.72 8.55 -4.05
N PRO A 63 16.50 8.13 -5.07
CA PRO A 63 17.86 8.64 -5.25
C PRO A 63 17.88 10.15 -5.46
N ASP A 64 18.90 10.82 -4.92
CA ASP A 64 19.07 12.28 -5.03
C ASP A 64 18.97 12.77 -6.49
N GLY A 65 18.18 13.82 -6.71
CA GLY A 65 18.03 14.47 -8.01
C GLY A 65 16.96 13.86 -8.94
N GLN A 66 16.24 12.82 -8.52
CA GLN A 66 15.12 12.29 -9.30
C GLN A 66 13.81 13.05 -9.06
N THR A 67 13.32 13.71 -10.11
CA THR A 67 12.03 14.41 -10.11
C THR A 67 10.86 13.53 -10.54
N ASN A 68 11.15 12.39 -11.20
CA ASN A 68 10.15 11.50 -11.77
C ASN A 68 10.12 10.18 -11.00
N TYR A 69 9.00 9.87 -10.35
CA TYR A 69 8.88 8.65 -9.56
C TYR A 69 7.43 8.17 -9.48
N VAL A 70 7.25 6.89 -9.14
CA VAL A 70 5.94 6.29 -8.95
C VAL A 70 5.85 5.67 -7.57
N ILE A 71 4.87 6.12 -6.79
CA ILE A 71 4.58 5.55 -5.48
C ILE A 71 3.44 4.57 -5.64
N LYS A 72 3.65 3.32 -5.25
CA LYS A 72 2.60 2.29 -5.21
C LYS A 72 2.31 1.92 -3.77
N THR A 73 1.09 2.20 -3.34
CA THR A 73 0.60 1.76 -2.03
C THR A 73 -0.34 0.58 -2.24
N ASN A 74 -0.03 -0.55 -1.62
CA ASN A 74 -0.82 -1.77 -1.71
C ASN A 74 -0.87 -2.51 -0.37
N THR A 75 -1.99 -3.19 -0.13
CA THR A 75 -2.15 -4.08 1.01
C THR A 75 -1.85 -5.51 0.58
N SER A 76 -0.82 -6.12 1.19
CA SER A 76 -0.51 -7.54 0.95
C SER A 76 -1.49 -8.46 1.69
N PHE A 77 -1.55 -9.73 1.31
CA PHE A 77 -2.34 -10.73 2.05
C PHE A 77 -1.94 -10.81 3.53
N VAL A 78 -0.63 -10.75 3.82
CA VAL A 78 -0.10 -10.75 5.20
C VAL A 78 -0.58 -9.52 5.96
N ASN A 79 -0.59 -8.36 5.31
CA ASN A 79 -1.09 -7.13 5.91
C ASN A 79 -2.58 -7.22 6.26
N GLY A 80 -3.38 -7.77 5.33
CA GLY A 80 -4.80 -8.03 5.55
C GLY A 80 -5.05 -9.03 6.67
N LEU A 81 -4.23 -10.09 6.76
CA LEU A 81 -4.30 -11.08 7.84
C LEU A 81 -4.02 -10.43 9.20
N VAL A 82 -2.96 -9.62 9.29
CA VAL A 82 -2.61 -8.89 10.52
C VAL A 82 -3.73 -7.91 10.91
N SER A 83 -4.30 -7.19 9.95
CA SER A 83 -5.45 -6.33 10.20
C SER A 83 -6.68 -7.12 10.65
N GLY A 84 -6.92 -8.31 10.11
CA GLY A 84 -8.02 -9.18 10.52
C GLY A 84 -7.84 -9.72 11.95
N VAL A 85 -6.64 -10.21 12.27
CA VAL A 85 -6.31 -10.73 13.62
C VAL A 85 -6.38 -9.65 14.69
N THR A 86 -6.00 -8.42 14.35
CA THR A 86 -6.07 -7.27 15.26
C THR A 86 -7.43 -6.57 15.23
N PHE A 87 -8.46 -7.15 14.59
CA PHE A 87 -9.80 -6.56 14.44
C PHE A 87 -9.80 -5.13 13.85
N GLY A 88 -8.81 -4.81 13.02
CA GLY A 88 -8.66 -3.50 12.37
C GLY A 88 -8.03 -2.43 13.24
N ILE A 89 -7.55 -2.77 14.44
CA ILE A 89 -6.80 -1.83 15.28
C ILE A 89 -5.46 -1.51 14.62
N TYR A 90 -4.79 -2.49 14.02
CA TYR A 90 -3.53 -2.31 13.32
C TYR A 90 -3.65 -2.75 11.86
N THR A 91 -3.63 -1.78 10.94
CA THR A 91 -3.82 -1.99 9.51
C THR A 91 -2.55 -1.58 8.76
N PRO A 92 -1.56 -2.49 8.65
CA PRO A 92 -0.34 -2.19 7.92
C PRO A 92 -0.62 -2.13 6.41
N THR A 93 0.09 -1.26 5.71
CA THR A 93 0.10 -1.17 4.23
C THR A 93 1.54 -1.23 3.74
N GLN A 94 1.76 -1.51 2.46
CA GLN A 94 3.09 -1.52 1.85
C GLN A 94 3.16 -0.40 0.82
N THR A 95 4.17 0.45 0.95
CA THR A 95 4.48 1.51 -0.01
C THR A 95 5.77 1.14 -0.73
N ILE A 96 5.70 1.06 -2.06
CA ILE A 96 6.81 0.70 -2.93
C ILE A 96 7.13 1.92 -3.81
N TYR A 97 8.40 2.27 -3.84
CA TYR A 97 8.92 3.38 -4.62
C TYR A 97 9.55 2.85 -5.90
N TYR A 98 9.07 3.38 -7.02
CA TYR A 98 9.57 3.06 -8.33
C TYR A 98 10.16 4.29 -9.01
N VAL A 99 11.17 4.03 -9.82
CA VAL A 99 11.90 5.02 -10.60
C VAL A 99 11.89 4.61 -12.08
N PRO A 100 11.63 5.52 -13.02
CA PRO A 100 11.74 5.21 -14.44
C PRO A 100 13.20 4.94 -14.81
N ASN A 101 13.42 3.83 -15.51
CA ASN A 101 14.70 3.51 -16.13
C ASN A 101 14.77 4.30 -17.44
N LYS A 102 15.52 5.40 -17.46
CA LYS A 102 15.87 6.13 -18.70
C LYS A 102 17.15 5.56 -19.29
#